data_AF-A0A2N9IJV4-F1
#
_entry.id   AF-A0A2N9IJV4-F1
#
_cell.length_a   1.000
_cell.length_b   1.000
_cell.length_c   1.000
_cell.angle_alpha   90.00
_cell.angle_beta   90.00
_cell.angle_gamma   90.00
#
_symmetry.space_group_name_H-M   'P 1'
#
loop_
_entity.id
_entity.type
_entity.pdbx_description
1 polymer ?
#
loop_
_entity_poly.entity_id
_entity_poly.type
_entity_poly.pdbx_seq_one_letter_code
_entity_poly.pdbx_strand_id
1 'polypeptide(L)'
;MEALIRNKPEELDIEEWKAMIAYFETDDFKRDRETQKEPDALELWAMTYCPKGQWVNNDDQHVYDEAKQKIAEVEEKEGRTLSSNERDAIFQSIVISKSKSKSRYVRGQGYMSRPPTSAERVRDEVNNEIQSLRRLLETERAERAEERVEREAQIESLHAENQTQLESLRQSMREEFMGLLANQSQ
;
A
#
# COMPACT_ATOMS: atom_id res chain seq x y z
N MET A 1 -11.96 18.06 -15.71
CA MET A 1 -12.59 18.71 -16.88
C MET A 1 -11.85 19.95 -17.37
N GLU A 2 -11.59 20.99 -16.55
CA GLU A 2 -10.93 22.24 -17.03
C GLU A 2 -9.54 22.02 -17.65
N ALA A 3 -8.73 21.11 -17.09
CA ALA A 3 -7.40 20.80 -17.62
C ALA A 3 -7.40 20.08 -18.99
N LEU A 4 -8.51 19.43 -19.36
CA LEU A 4 -8.67 18.69 -20.63
C LEU A 4 -9.12 19.61 -21.78
N ILE A 5 -9.81 20.70 -21.46
CA ILE A 5 -10.21 21.73 -22.44
C ILE A 5 -9.00 22.55 -22.91
N ARG A 6 -7.94 22.61 -22.10
CA ARG A 6 -6.69 23.33 -22.43
C ARG A 6 -6.00 22.80 -23.69
N ASN A 7 -6.20 21.53 -24.04
CA ASN A 7 -5.58 20.90 -25.21
C ASN A 7 -6.57 20.78 -26.40
N LYS A 8 -7.66 21.56 -26.41
CA LYS A 8 -8.65 21.55 -27.49
C LYS A 8 -8.00 22.00 -28.81
N PRO A 9 -8.10 21.22 -29.90
CA PRO A 9 -7.73 21.68 -31.24
C PRO A 9 -8.52 22.93 -31.65
N GLU A 10 -7.90 23.83 -32.43
CA GLU A 10 -8.55 25.07 -32.89
C GLU A 10 -9.79 24.80 -33.77
N GLU A 11 -9.80 23.67 -34.45
CA GLU A 11 -10.79 23.26 -35.46
C GLU A 11 -12.08 22.68 -34.86
N LEU A 12 -12.09 22.29 -33.59
CA LEU A 12 -13.24 21.64 -32.94
C LEU A 12 -13.94 22.60 -32.00
N ASP A 13 -15.28 22.59 -31.94
CA ASP A 13 -15.98 23.37 -30.92
C ASP A 13 -15.78 22.79 -29.50
N ILE A 14 -15.99 23.60 -28.47
CA ILE A 14 -15.88 23.17 -27.06
C ILE A 14 -16.89 22.07 -26.75
N GLU A 15 -18.11 22.12 -27.30
CA GLU A 15 -19.13 21.09 -27.07
C GLU A 15 -18.75 19.79 -27.77
N GLU A 16 -18.23 19.88 -29.00
CA GLU A 16 -17.72 18.73 -29.75
C GLU A 16 -16.51 18.08 -29.06
N TRP A 17 -15.57 18.89 -28.55
CA TRP A 17 -14.42 18.39 -27.81
C TRP A 17 -14.82 17.68 -26.51
N LYS A 18 -15.80 18.23 -25.78
CA LYS A 18 -16.36 17.57 -24.59
C LYS A 18 -17.06 16.27 -24.96
N ALA A 19 -17.81 16.25 -26.05
CA ALA A 19 -18.49 15.05 -26.54
C ALA A 19 -17.48 13.97 -26.95
N MET A 20 -16.37 14.35 -27.60
CA MET A 20 -15.29 13.42 -27.95
C MET A 20 -14.59 12.86 -26.70
N ILE A 21 -14.26 13.71 -25.72
CA ILE A 21 -13.69 13.24 -24.45
C ILE A 21 -14.65 12.26 -23.78
N ALA A 22 -15.93 12.61 -23.67
CA ALA A 22 -16.94 11.75 -23.06
C ALA A 22 -17.08 10.41 -23.81
N TYR A 23 -17.07 10.43 -25.15
CA TYR A 23 -17.14 9.24 -26.00
C TYR A 23 -15.92 8.34 -25.80
N PHE A 24 -14.71 8.89 -25.83
CA PHE A 24 -13.48 8.10 -25.65
C PHE A 24 -13.30 7.61 -24.20
N GLU A 25 -13.89 8.30 -23.22
CA GLU A 25 -13.90 7.86 -21.83
C GLU A 25 -14.89 6.71 -21.57
N THR A 26 -15.83 6.43 -22.48
CA THR A 26 -16.79 5.33 -22.32
C THR A 26 -16.11 3.96 -22.29
N ASP A 27 -16.63 3.10 -21.41
CA ASP A 27 -16.23 1.69 -21.31
C ASP A 27 -16.37 0.96 -22.65
N ASP A 28 -17.39 1.28 -23.44
CA ASP A 28 -17.64 0.68 -24.75
C ASP A 28 -16.53 0.98 -25.76
N PHE A 29 -15.89 2.15 -25.66
CA PHE A 29 -14.76 2.51 -26.51
C PHE A 29 -13.44 1.86 -26.04
N LYS A 30 -13.27 1.68 -24.73
CA LYS A 30 -12.05 1.11 -24.14
C LYS A 30 -12.01 -0.41 -24.19
N ARG A 31 -13.16 -1.07 -24.31
CA ARG A 31 -13.25 -2.53 -24.38
C ARG A 31 -13.06 -3.01 -25.81
N ASP A 32 -12.32 -4.10 -25.94
CA ASP A 32 -12.29 -4.86 -27.18
C ASP A 32 -13.70 -5.37 -27.52
N ARG A 33 -14.13 -5.15 -28.76
CA ARG A 33 -15.47 -5.49 -29.26
C ARG A 33 -15.75 -6.99 -29.22
N GLU A 34 -14.71 -7.83 -29.30
CA GLU A 34 -14.84 -9.28 -29.29
C GLU A 34 -14.74 -9.86 -27.88
N THR A 35 -13.85 -9.35 -27.04
CA THR A 35 -13.59 -9.93 -25.71
C THR A 35 -14.32 -9.22 -24.57
N GLN A 36 -14.90 -8.04 -24.82
CA GLN A 36 -15.52 -7.13 -23.85
C GLN A 36 -14.62 -6.74 -22.66
N LYS A 37 -13.31 -6.98 -22.76
CA LYS A 37 -12.30 -6.62 -21.77
C LYS A 37 -11.48 -5.46 -22.30
N GLU A 38 -11.04 -4.59 -21.39
CA GLU A 38 -10.05 -3.55 -21.72
C GLU A 38 -8.71 -4.26 -22.01
N PRO A 39 -8.09 -4.02 -23.18
CA PRO A 39 -6.82 -4.65 -23.51
C PRO A 39 -5.71 -4.12 -22.59
N ASP A 40 -4.85 -5.04 -22.16
CA ASP A 40 -3.70 -4.74 -21.30
C ASP A 40 -2.71 -3.81 -22.03
N ALA A 41 -1.86 -3.07 -21.31
CA ALA A 41 -0.89 -2.14 -21.93
C ALA A 41 -0.01 -2.83 -22.97
N LEU A 42 0.34 -4.09 -22.72
CA LEU A 42 1.13 -4.93 -23.62
C LEU A 42 0.35 -5.27 -24.91
N GLU A 43 -0.94 -5.54 -24.81
CA GLU A 43 -1.81 -5.84 -25.95
C GLU A 43 -2.04 -4.57 -26.80
N LEU A 44 -2.31 -3.44 -26.15
CA LEU A 44 -2.40 -2.14 -26.80
C LEU A 44 -1.11 -1.77 -27.54
N TRP A 45 0.06 -2.08 -26.95
CA TRP A 45 1.35 -1.84 -27.58
C TRP A 45 1.49 -2.66 -28.87
N ALA A 46 1.16 -3.95 -28.84
CA ALA A 46 1.18 -4.79 -30.03
C ALA A 46 0.19 -4.31 -31.10
N MET A 47 -1.03 -3.91 -30.73
CA MET A 47 -1.99 -3.38 -31.69
C MET A 47 -1.49 -2.08 -32.35
N THR A 48 -0.84 -1.20 -31.58
CA THR A 48 -0.37 0.10 -32.04
C THR A 48 0.87 -0.02 -32.92
N TYR A 49 1.83 -0.87 -32.54
CA TYR A 49 3.15 -0.97 -33.18
C TYR A 49 3.32 -2.23 -34.03
N CYS A 50 2.31 -3.09 -34.12
CA CYS A 50 2.27 -4.29 -34.96
C CYS A 50 0.92 -4.46 -35.71
N PRO A 51 0.38 -3.43 -36.39
CA PRO A 51 -0.99 -3.43 -36.93
C PRO A 51 -1.25 -4.43 -38.05
N LYS A 52 -0.19 -4.95 -38.70
CA LYS A 52 -0.27 -5.97 -39.77
C LYS A 52 0.52 -7.25 -39.44
N GLY A 53 0.82 -7.48 -38.17
CA GLY A 53 1.72 -8.56 -37.76
C GLY A 53 3.20 -8.28 -38.08
N GLN A 54 3.52 -7.05 -38.47
CA GLN A 54 4.88 -6.56 -38.67
C GLN A 54 5.15 -5.41 -37.71
N TRP A 55 6.23 -5.53 -36.94
CA TRP A 55 6.68 -4.49 -36.02
C TRP A 55 7.13 -3.26 -36.78
N VAL A 56 6.71 -2.09 -36.31
CA VAL A 56 7.08 -0.79 -36.90
C VAL A 56 8.59 -0.55 -36.75
N ASN A 57 9.19 -0.92 -35.60
CA ASN A 57 10.64 -0.89 -35.38
C ASN A 57 11.12 -2.06 -34.53
N ASN A 58 12.41 -2.39 -34.65
CA ASN A 58 13.05 -3.41 -33.82
C ASN A 58 13.09 -3.03 -32.33
N ASP A 59 13.15 -1.74 -32.01
CA ASP A 59 13.13 -1.26 -30.62
C ASP A 59 11.77 -1.55 -29.96
N ASP A 60 10.67 -1.32 -30.69
CA ASP A 60 9.31 -1.55 -30.20
C ASP A 60 9.03 -3.05 -30.02
N GLN A 61 9.59 -3.89 -30.91
CA GLN A 61 9.58 -5.33 -30.78
C GLN A 61 10.37 -5.79 -29.54
N HIS A 62 11.58 -5.26 -29.34
CA HIS A 62 12.40 -5.62 -28.19
C HIS A 62 11.72 -5.25 -26.87
N VAL A 63 11.07 -4.09 -26.79
CA VAL A 63 10.30 -3.67 -25.60
C VAL A 63 9.19 -4.68 -25.32
N TYR A 64 8.46 -5.11 -26.36
CA TYR A 64 7.40 -6.10 -26.23
C TYR A 64 7.93 -7.48 -25.76
N ASP A 65 8.98 -7.99 -26.41
CA ASP A 65 9.56 -9.29 -26.09
C ASP A 65 10.14 -9.32 -24.67
N GLU A 66 10.83 -8.26 -24.25
CA GLU A 66 11.37 -8.12 -22.89
C GLU A 66 10.25 -8.07 -21.84
N ALA A 67 9.16 -7.34 -22.11
CA ALA A 67 8.03 -7.27 -21.20
C ALA A 67 7.31 -8.60 -21.07
N LYS A 68 7.08 -9.28 -22.18
CA LYS A 68 6.48 -10.61 -22.20
C LYS A 68 7.34 -11.61 -21.43
N GLN A 69 8.66 -11.55 -21.58
CA GLN A 69 9.58 -12.39 -20.82
C GLN A 69 9.51 -12.10 -19.31
N LYS A 70 9.61 -10.83 -18.89
CA LYS A 70 9.59 -10.49 -17.45
C LYS A 70 8.25 -10.83 -16.78
N ILE A 71 7.13 -10.65 -17.48
CA ILE A 71 5.81 -11.07 -16.99
C ILE A 71 5.81 -12.58 -16.72
N ALA A 72 6.27 -13.39 -17.69
CA ALA A 72 6.35 -14.83 -17.51
C ALA A 72 7.28 -15.24 -16.35
N GLU A 73 8.44 -14.59 -16.21
CA GLU A 73 9.37 -14.86 -15.11
C GLU A 73 8.76 -14.54 -13.73
N VAL A 74 7.96 -13.48 -13.62
CA VAL A 74 7.29 -13.12 -12.36
C VAL A 74 6.14 -14.06 -12.07
N GLU A 75 5.32 -14.40 -13.08
CA GLU A 75 4.23 -15.38 -12.94
C GLU A 75 4.75 -16.75 -12.51
N GLU A 76 5.89 -17.19 -13.04
CA GLU A 76 6.55 -18.45 -12.65
C GLU A 76 7.08 -18.38 -11.20
N LYS A 77 7.74 -17.28 -10.81
CA LYS A 77 8.27 -17.09 -9.45
C LYS A 77 7.17 -17.03 -8.39
N GLU A 78 6.05 -16.39 -8.72
CA GLU A 78 4.92 -16.26 -7.79
C GLU A 78 3.94 -17.44 -7.86
N GLY A 79 4.07 -18.30 -8.88
CA GLY A 79 3.19 -19.45 -9.09
C GLY A 79 1.72 -19.05 -9.37
N ARG A 80 1.48 -17.82 -9.82
CA ARG A 80 0.15 -17.28 -10.13
C ARG A 80 0.18 -16.42 -11.39
N THR A 81 -0.95 -16.31 -12.05
CA THR A 81 -1.13 -15.33 -13.13
C THR A 81 -1.23 -13.92 -12.55
N LEU A 82 -0.50 -12.97 -13.13
CA LEU A 82 -0.55 -11.57 -12.75
C LEU A 82 -1.87 -10.94 -13.23
N SER A 83 -2.37 -9.98 -12.44
CA SER A 83 -3.47 -9.11 -12.88
C SER A 83 -3.00 -8.13 -13.95
N SER A 84 -3.94 -7.57 -14.72
CA SER A 84 -3.64 -6.57 -15.77
C SER A 84 -2.82 -5.40 -15.23
N ASN A 85 -3.21 -4.83 -14.09
CA ASN A 85 -2.45 -3.75 -13.44
C ASN A 85 -0.99 -4.12 -13.11
N GLU A 86 -0.72 -5.38 -12.75
CA GLU A 86 0.64 -5.83 -12.43
C GLU A 86 1.48 -6.04 -13.69
N ARG A 87 0.88 -6.57 -14.77
CA ARG A 87 1.52 -6.69 -16.08
C ARG A 87 1.82 -5.31 -16.66
N ASP A 88 0.90 -4.38 -16.54
CA ASP A 88 1.05 -2.97 -16.92
C ASP A 88 2.20 -2.30 -16.19
N ALA A 89 2.34 -2.53 -14.88
CA ALA A 89 3.44 -1.98 -14.10
C ALA A 89 4.81 -2.47 -14.58
N ILE A 90 4.93 -3.77 -14.89
CA ILE A 90 6.16 -4.36 -15.44
C ILE A 90 6.46 -3.75 -16.82
N PHE A 91 5.45 -3.68 -17.69
CA PHE A 91 5.57 -3.12 -19.03
C PHE A 91 6.01 -1.65 -18.99
N GLN A 92 5.38 -0.82 -18.17
CA GLN A 92 5.72 0.60 -18.01
C GLN A 92 7.17 0.78 -17.56
N SER A 93 7.65 -0.03 -16.62
CA SER A 93 9.03 0.02 -16.14
C SER A 93 10.04 -0.18 -17.28
N ILE A 94 9.77 -1.13 -18.19
CA ILE A 94 10.62 -1.40 -19.36
C ILE A 94 10.58 -0.23 -20.34
N VAL A 95 9.39 0.23 -20.72
CA VAL A 95 9.23 1.37 -21.64
C VAL A 95 9.99 2.59 -21.14
N ILE A 96 9.92 2.90 -19.85
CA ILE A 96 10.64 4.02 -19.23
C ILE A 96 12.15 3.82 -19.32
N SER A 97 12.64 2.61 -19.00
CA SER A 97 14.07 2.31 -19.03
C SER A 97 14.68 2.42 -20.44
N LYS A 98 13.90 2.07 -21.48
CA LYS A 98 14.34 2.01 -22.88
C LYS A 98 14.13 3.33 -23.62
N SER A 99 13.12 4.11 -23.20
CA SER A 99 12.90 5.44 -23.73
C SER A 99 14.07 6.34 -23.34
N LYS A 100 14.97 6.61 -24.30
CA LYS A 100 16.03 7.64 -24.17
C LYS A 100 15.45 9.04 -24.00
N SER A 101 14.13 9.19 -24.12
CA SER A 101 13.45 10.46 -24.06
C SER A 101 13.23 10.87 -22.61
N LYS A 102 13.88 11.97 -22.22
CA LYS A 102 13.46 12.79 -21.06
C LYS A 102 12.05 13.38 -21.28
N SER A 103 11.50 13.28 -22.49
CA SER A 103 10.14 13.68 -22.81
C SER A 103 9.14 12.68 -22.26
N ARG A 104 8.29 13.18 -21.37
CA ARG A 104 7.15 12.53 -20.69
C ARG A 104 6.01 12.09 -21.64
N TYR A 105 6.28 11.90 -22.93
CA TYR A 105 5.30 11.56 -23.94
C TYR A 105 5.82 10.43 -24.81
N VAL A 106 5.22 9.26 -24.65
CA VAL A 106 5.25 8.21 -25.65
C VAL A 106 4.09 8.49 -26.62
N ARG A 107 4.35 8.47 -27.93
CA ARG A 107 3.29 8.63 -28.94
C ARG A 107 2.18 7.60 -28.68
N GLY A 108 0.91 8.05 -28.69
CA GLY A 108 -0.25 7.19 -28.48
C GLY A 108 -0.64 6.90 -27.03
N GLN A 109 0.18 7.28 -26.03
CA GLN A 109 -0.12 7.05 -24.61
C GLN A 109 -0.88 8.21 -23.96
N GLY A 110 -2.12 8.46 -24.39
CA GLY A 110 -3.06 9.33 -23.66
C GLY A 110 -3.59 8.69 -22.36
N TYR A 111 -3.32 7.41 -22.14
CA TYR A 111 -4.00 6.56 -21.15
C TYR A 111 -3.11 5.98 -20.04
N MET A 112 -1.79 6.15 -20.08
CA MET A 112 -0.93 5.59 -19.04
C MET A 112 -0.79 6.56 -17.86
N SER A 113 -1.01 6.04 -16.64
CA SER A 113 -0.65 6.69 -15.39
C SER A 113 0.77 7.23 -15.50
N ARG A 114 0.96 8.51 -15.18
CA ARG A 114 2.29 9.12 -15.21
C ARG A 114 3.19 8.32 -14.27
N PRO A 115 4.30 7.75 -14.76
CA PRO A 115 5.20 7.06 -13.86
C PRO A 115 5.76 8.04 -12.83
N PRO A 116 5.86 7.61 -11.56
CA PRO A 116 6.28 8.49 -10.48
C PRO A 116 7.70 8.99 -10.76
N THR A 117 7.88 10.29 -10.59
CA THR A 117 9.19 10.94 -10.67
C THR A 117 10.13 10.37 -9.62
N SER A 118 11.45 10.53 -9.81
CA SER A 118 12.42 10.13 -8.78
C SER A 118 12.14 10.77 -7.42
N ALA A 119 11.65 12.01 -7.42
CA ALA A 119 11.27 12.71 -6.19
C ALA A 119 10.00 12.10 -5.55
N GLU A 120 9.02 11.65 -6.35
CA GLU A 120 7.83 10.94 -5.85
C GLU A 120 8.21 9.60 -5.24
N ARG A 121 9.06 8.81 -5.91
CA ARG A 121 9.54 7.54 -5.35
C ARG A 121 10.25 7.72 -4.01
N VAL A 122 11.12 8.71 -3.89
CA VAL A 122 11.80 9.03 -2.62
C VAL A 122 10.80 9.48 -1.55
N ARG A 123 9.79 10.29 -1.91
CA ARG A 123 8.73 10.68 -0.97
C ARG A 123 7.91 9.49 -0.51
N ASP A 124 7.57 8.57 -1.41
CA ASP A 124 6.78 7.38 -1.09
C ASP A 124 7.57 6.43 -0.19
N GLU A 125 8.87 6.23 -0.46
CA GLU A 125 9.77 5.43 0.38
C GLU A 125 9.90 6.02 1.80
N VAL A 126 10.13 7.34 1.90
CA VAL A 126 10.17 8.04 3.19
C VAL A 126 8.82 7.95 3.92
N ASN A 127 7.70 8.08 3.20
CA ASN A 127 6.37 7.95 3.81
C ASN A 127 6.12 6.54 4.34
N ASN A 128 6.53 5.51 3.60
CA ASN A 128 6.42 4.12 4.04
C ASN A 128 7.26 3.85 5.29
N GLU A 129 8.49 4.40 5.35
CA GLU A 129 9.36 4.29 6.52
C GLU A 129 8.79 5.06 7.73
N ILE A 130 8.22 6.25 7.51
CA ILE A 130 7.52 6.98 8.57
C ILE A 130 6.35 6.16 9.12
N GLN A 131 5.58 5.50 8.26
CA GLN A 131 4.46 4.67 8.70
C GLN A 131 4.92 3.44 9.48
N SER A 132 5.98 2.76 9.04
CA SER A 132 6.53 1.60 9.74
C SER A 132 7.06 1.99 11.12
N LEU A 133 7.80 3.09 11.21
CA LEU A 133 8.31 3.63 12.48
C LEU A 133 7.19 4.06 13.43
N ARG A 134 6.12 4.69 12.91
CA ARG A 134 4.94 5.04 13.73
C ARG A 134 4.27 3.80 14.32
N ARG A 135 4.15 2.73 13.53
CA ARG A 135 3.57 1.46 13.99
C ARG A 135 4.42 0.82 15.08
N LEU A 136 5.75 0.81 14.90
CA LEU A 136 6.70 0.29 15.89
C LEU A 136 6.65 1.09 17.21
N LEU A 137 6.57 2.41 17.11
CA LEU A 137 6.47 3.28 18.29
C LEU A 137 5.17 3.00 19.07
N GLU A 138 4.07 2.77 18.37
CA GLU A 138 2.78 2.48 18.99
C GLU A 138 2.81 1.14 19.73
N THR A 139 3.41 0.11 19.12
CA THR A 139 3.58 -1.19 19.78
C THR A 139 4.47 -1.10 21.01
N GLU A 140 5.60 -0.38 20.94
CA GLU A 140 6.48 -0.18 22.09
C GLU A 140 5.77 0.59 23.22
N ARG A 141 4.93 1.57 22.88
CA ARG A 141 4.12 2.31 23.86
C ARG A 141 3.07 1.43 24.52
N ALA A 142 2.42 0.56 23.76
CA ALA A 142 1.46 -0.41 24.29
C ALA A 142 2.15 -1.39 25.26
N GLU A 143 3.27 -1.99 24.86
CA GLU A 143 4.05 -2.90 25.70
C GLU A 143 4.52 -2.23 27.00
N ARG A 144 5.05 -0.99 26.92
CA ARG A 144 5.43 -0.25 28.14
C ARG A 144 4.24 0.12 29.01
N ALA A 145 3.04 0.29 28.45
CA ALA A 145 1.83 0.55 29.22
C ALA A 145 1.37 -0.72 29.95
N GLU A 146 1.38 -1.87 29.27
CA GLU A 146 1.09 -3.18 29.87
C GLU A 146 2.07 -3.50 31.00
N GLU A 147 3.37 -3.30 30.79
CA GLU A 147 4.38 -3.52 31.83
C GLU A 147 4.15 -2.63 33.06
N ARG A 148 3.69 -1.38 32.86
CA ARG A 148 3.36 -0.48 33.99
C ARG A 148 2.15 -0.99 34.77
N VAL A 149 1.11 -1.44 34.07
CA VAL A 149 -0.09 -2.01 34.71
C VAL A 149 0.26 -3.26 35.50
N GLU A 150 1.09 -4.15 34.94
CA GLU A 150 1.55 -5.35 35.65
C GLU A 150 2.38 -5.01 36.90
N ARG A 151 3.30 -4.04 36.80
CA ARG A 151 4.09 -3.58 37.94
C ARG A 151 3.22 -2.95 39.03
N GLU A 152 2.22 -2.14 38.66
CA GLU A 152 1.28 -1.55 39.61
C GLU A 152 0.44 -2.63 40.31
N ALA A 153 -0.05 -3.63 39.57
CA ALA A 153 -0.77 -4.76 40.15
C ALA A 153 0.10 -5.58 41.12
N GLN A 154 1.39 -5.79 40.82
CA GLN A 154 2.32 -6.44 41.74
C GLN A 154 2.52 -5.63 43.03
N ILE A 155 2.68 -4.31 42.92
CA ILE A 155 2.83 -3.43 44.09
C ILE A 155 1.56 -3.47 44.95
N GLU A 156 0.39 -3.43 44.35
CA GLU A 156 -0.89 -3.50 45.06
C GLU A 156 -1.07 -4.84 45.78
N SER A 157 -0.72 -5.96 45.13
CA SER A 157 -0.71 -7.29 45.75
C SER A 157 0.22 -7.36 46.97
N LEU A 158 1.44 -6.84 46.84
CA LEU A 158 2.40 -6.77 47.94
C LEU A 158 1.89 -5.89 49.09
N HIS A 159 1.22 -4.79 48.78
CA HIS A 159 0.62 -3.92 49.79
C HIS A 159 -0.52 -4.63 50.53
N ALA A 160 -1.40 -5.33 49.81
CA ALA A 160 -2.49 -6.10 50.40
C ALA A 160 -1.95 -7.22 51.30
N GLU A 161 -0.94 -7.97 50.85
CA GLU A 161 -0.34 -9.03 51.65
C GLU A 161 0.28 -8.47 52.95
N ASN A 162 1.10 -7.41 52.86
CA ASN A 162 1.66 -6.77 54.03
C ASN A 162 0.58 -6.28 55.01
N GLN A 163 -0.53 -5.74 54.51
CA GLN A 163 -1.64 -5.30 55.34
C GLN A 163 -2.28 -6.49 56.06
N THR A 164 -2.55 -7.60 55.37
CA THR A 164 -3.10 -8.81 56.00
C THR A 164 -2.18 -9.39 57.08
N GLN A 165 -0.86 -9.39 56.84
CA GLN A 165 0.12 -9.84 57.84
C GLN A 165 0.11 -8.95 59.08
N LEU A 166 0.00 -7.63 58.90
CA LEU A 166 -0.04 -6.66 60.00
C LEU A 166 -1.33 -6.80 60.83
N GLU A 167 -2.46 -7.04 60.17
CA GLU A 167 -3.74 -7.30 60.82
C GLU A 167 -3.73 -8.63 61.59
N SER A 168 -3.19 -9.69 61.01
CA SER A 168 -2.98 -10.98 61.67
C SER A 168 -2.12 -10.85 62.91
N LEU A 169 -0.98 -10.16 62.81
CA LEU A 169 -0.09 -9.90 63.96
C LEU A 169 -0.81 -9.10 65.05
N ARG A 170 -1.56 -8.06 64.67
CA ARG A 170 -2.33 -7.25 65.61
C ARG A 170 -3.42 -8.05 66.31
N GLN A 171 -4.05 -8.98 65.61
CA GLN A 171 -5.05 -9.88 66.18
C GLN A 171 -4.40 -10.87 67.15
N SER A 172 -3.28 -11.49 66.77
CA SER A 172 -2.48 -12.37 67.64
C SER A 172 -2.10 -11.66 68.94
N MET A 173 -1.56 -10.44 68.87
CA MET A 173 -1.20 -9.67 70.06
C MET A 173 -2.41 -9.36 70.95
N ARG A 174 -3.59 -9.11 70.38
CA ARG A 174 -4.83 -8.90 71.15
C ARG A 174 -5.26 -10.18 71.87
N GLU A 175 -5.20 -11.32 71.20
CA GLU A 175 -5.55 -12.62 71.78
C GLU A 175 -4.59 -12.98 72.93
N GLU A 176 -3.28 -12.82 72.74
CA GLU A 176 -2.28 -12.99 73.80
C GLU A 176 -2.55 -12.09 75.00
N PHE A 177 -2.82 -10.80 74.75
CA PHE A 177 -3.12 -9.83 75.81
C PHE A 177 -4.40 -10.21 76.59
N MET A 178 -5.45 -10.62 75.90
CA MET A 178 -6.69 -11.09 76.54
C MET A 178 -6.46 -12.38 77.34
N GLY A 179 -5.62 -13.29 76.85
CA GLY A 179 -5.22 -14.50 77.58
C GLY A 179 -4.48 -14.20 78.88
N LEU A 180 -3.60 -13.20 78.88
CA LEU A 180 -2.91 -12.74 80.10
C LEU A 180 -3.87 -12.16 81.14
N LEU A 181 -4.86 -11.36 80.73
CA LEU A 181 -5.87 -10.79 81.63
C LEU A 181 -6.76 -11.88 82.25
N ALA A 182 -7.14 -12.90 81.47
CA ALA A 182 -7.94 -14.01 81.96
C ALA A 182 -7.20 -14.83 83.04
N ASN A 183 -5.88 -15.01 82.89
CA ASN A 183 -5.06 -15.77 83.84
C ASN A 183 -4.74 -15.01 85.15
N GLN A 184 -4.87 -13.68 85.19
CA GLN A 184 -4.69 -12.88 86.42
C GLN A 184 -5.98 -12.77 87.26
N SER A 185 -7.11 -13.28 86.76
CA SER A 185 -8.44 -13.16 87.36
C SER A 185 -8.87 -14.41 88.15
N GLN A 186 -7.96 -15.36 88.38
CA GLN A 186 -8.10 -16.56 89.23
C GLN A 186 -7.28 -16.40 90.51
#